data_AF-A0AAW4ZX43-F1
#
_entry.id   AF-A0AAW4ZX43-F1
#
_cell.length_a   1.000
_cell.length_b   1.000
_cell.length_c   1.000
_cell.angle_alpha   90.00
_cell.angle_beta   90.00
_cell.angle_gamma   90.00
#
_symmetry.space_group_name_H-M   'P 1'
#
loop_
_entity.id
_entity.type
_entity.pdbx_description
1 polymer ?
#
loop_
_entity_poly.entity_id
_entity_poly.type
_entity_poly.pdbx_seq_one_letter_code
_entity_poly.pdbx_strand_id
1 'polypeptide(L)'
;MFFDENTPIQLFRVTTMKRIAALDSIRGLLLLLMTINHLIWISGGYSVIQTVTLQPLGQFGAAECFVFISGLLAGAIYSRESLTNTQTITKAWHRAFSIYRYHIACLLIVFGWVFIASHLLPSAVPILQQSANNVLAAPIKTFIASAALVNQPNYFDILPLYIIFMLLLPLLVVAYRKGLGWLVISVSIGAWVFSHAINTATLIPLFRFIFSDSTIQLGYFNLFAWQLLFVSGSALGYMLQNKTLRWRHPALTIIATIIATGLFAAHNGAFSSFGIHRWVLSAYADKPELGWLRTLNITVWVYLIAVIIQRYPNALHIKALSYIGRHSLRVFSWQVVIVYLSAPLLHNLRLEPYYILLIIAIAATLWLAALLSEKLNTHTVSRLHWISGFSVMLSFIMLGNIVSAEGVSPLTIKVTNINDPKTSVLVLVYDEKDDLTQYPSVYLNAYSPQKLAQGVTIAVLPLGNYAVLVFQDNDGDYNLTIGNNGMPIERFGYSNNPPLHTPVSMEQAKFAHKGPQTQTINF
;
A
#
# COMPACT_ATOMS: atom_id res chain seq x y z
N MET A 1 -6.84 54.08 25.08
CA MET A 1 -7.55 53.75 26.34
C MET A 1 -7.40 52.26 26.52
N PHE A 2 -6.60 51.87 27.51
CA PHE A 2 -6.06 50.52 27.70
C PHE A 2 -7.17 49.53 28.05
N PHE A 3 -7.20 48.38 27.37
CA PHE A 3 -8.01 47.23 27.78
C PHE A 3 -7.25 46.46 28.85
N ASP A 4 -7.88 46.33 30.01
CA ASP A 4 -7.45 45.55 31.16
C ASP A 4 -7.58 44.04 30.86
N GLU A 5 -6.51 43.29 31.15
CA GLU A 5 -6.28 41.89 30.77
C GLU A 5 -6.48 40.90 31.93
N ASN A 6 -7.27 41.23 32.97
CA ASN A 6 -7.42 40.37 34.15
C ASN A 6 -8.87 40.06 34.54
N THR A 7 -9.55 39.19 33.77
CA THR A 7 -10.74 38.48 34.28
C THR A 7 -10.67 36.98 33.98
N PRO A 8 -10.56 36.10 34.99
CA PRO A 8 -10.51 34.66 34.77
C PRO A 8 -11.94 34.14 34.53
N ILE A 9 -12.30 33.90 33.27
CA ILE A 9 -13.53 33.17 32.94
C ILE A 9 -13.27 31.68 33.19
N GLN A 10 -13.49 31.24 34.43
CA GLN A 10 -13.82 29.83 34.70
C GLN A 10 -15.29 29.60 34.32
N LEU A 11 -15.57 28.96 33.18
CA LEU A 11 -16.78 28.13 33.01
C LEU A 11 -16.76 27.36 31.69
N PHE A 12 -17.20 26.10 31.77
CA PHE A 12 -17.28 25.06 30.74
C PHE A 12 -15.99 24.29 30.44
N ARG A 13 -15.69 23.32 31.31
CA ARG A 13 -15.05 22.06 30.89
C ARG A 13 -15.97 21.36 29.89
N VAL A 14 -15.87 21.73 28.63
CA VAL A 14 -16.32 20.88 27.52
C VAL A 14 -15.54 19.59 27.65
N THR A 15 -16.21 18.49 28.01
CA THR A 15 -15.60 17.16 28.05
C THR A 15 -15.34 16.70 26.61
N THR A 16 -14.30 17.27 26.01
CA THR A 16 -13.73 16.80 24.76
C THR A 16 -13.37 15.32 24.91
N MET A 17 -13.63 14.51 23.88
CA MET A 17 -13.15 13.12 23.91
C MET A 17 -11.65 13.12 24.23
N LYS A 18 -11.29 12.47 25.34
CA LYS A 18 -9.91 12.27 25.72
C LYS A 18 -9.24 11.47 24.60
N ARG A 19 -8.17 12.02 24.02
CA ARG A 19 -7.44 11.42 22.90
C ARG A 19 -7.10 9.95 23.22
N ILE A 20 -7.49 9.04 22.34
CA ILE A 20 -7.29 7.60 22.53
C ILE A 20 -5.90 7.21 22.02
N ALA A 21 -4.95 7.04 22.93
CA ALA A 21 -3.55 6.78 22.58
C ALA A 21 -3.37 5.49 21.75
N ALA A 22 -4.20 4.47 21.98
CA ALA A 22 -4.22 3.23 21.20
C ALA A 22 -4.49 3.47 19.71
N LEU A 23 -5.41 4.39 19.35
CA LEU A 23 -5.71 4.69 17.95
C LEU A 23 -4.53 5.38 17.25
N ASP A 24 -3.76 6.22 17.97
CA ASP A 24 -2.52 6.77 17.44
C ASP A 24 -1.46 5.68 17.25
N SER A 25 -1.30 4.75 18.20
CA SER A 25 -0.36 3.63 18.06
C SER A 25 -0.71 2.72 16.89
N ILE A 26 -2.00 2.40 16.69
CA ILE A 26 -2.44 1.60 15.55
C ILE A 26 -2.14 2.35 14.24
N ARG A 27 -2.47 3.65 14.14
CA ARG A 27 -2.12 4.44 12.95
C ARG A 27 -0.62 4.44 12.68
N GLY A 28 0.21 4.54 13.71
CA GLY A 28 1.66 4.43 13.58
C GLY A 28 2.14 3.06 13.09
N LEU A 29 1.56 1.99 13.63
CA LEU A 29 1.82 0.63 13.14
C LEU A 29 1.48 0.50 11.67
N LEU A 30 0.30 0.97 11.26
CA LEU A 30 -0.15 0.90 9.86
C LEU A 30 0.80 1.66 8.93
N LEU A 31 1.28 2.85 9.33
CA LEU A 31 2.29 3.59 8.56
C LEU A 31 3.60 2.82 8.42
N LEU A 32 4.06 2.18 9.50
CA LEU A 32 5.28 1.37 9.48
C LEU A 32 5.13 0.15 8.57
N LEU A 33 4.03 -0.61 8.70
CA LEU A 33 3.75 -1.78 7.87
C LEU A 33 3.61 -1.39 6.40
N MET A 34 2.89 -0.31 6.09
CA MET A 34 2.82 0.21 4.73
C MET A 34 4.22 0.55 4.21
N THR A 35 5.02 1.31 4.96
CA THR A 35 6.36 1.72 4.55
C THR A 35 7.25 0.52 4.21
N ILE A 36 7.33 -0.48 5.10
CA ILE A 36 8.15 -1.69 4.86
C ILE A 36 7.72 -2.39 3.57
N ASN A 37 6.42 -2.62 3.39
CA ASN A 37 5.92 -3.30 2.19
C ASN A 37 6.17 -2.49 0.91
N HIS A 38 6.06 -1.16 0.96
CA HIS A 38 6.30 -0.29 -0.19
C HIS A 38 7.79 -0.25 -0.58
N LEU A 39 8.70 -0.22 0.39
CA LEU A 39 10.14 -0.29 0.14
C LEU A 39 10.55 -1.63 -0.50
N ILE A 40 9.89 -2.72 -0.12
CA ILE A 40 10.13 -4.04 -0.72
C ILE A 40 9.59 -4.09 -2.15
N TRP A 41 8.33 -3.68 -2.37
CA TRP A 41 7.73 -3.71 -3.70
C TRP A 41 8.39 -2.76 -4.70
N ILE A 42 8.80 -1.56 -4.30
CA ILE A 42 9.50 -0.63 -5.21
C ILE A 42 10.87 -1.18 -5.63
N SER A 43 11.50 -2.03 -4.80
CA SER A 43 12.74 -2.72 -5.16
C SER A 43 12.53 -3.93 -6.09
N GLY A 44 11.27 -4.27 -6.41
CA GLY A 44 10.91 -5.27 -7.42
C GLY A 44 10.97 -6.72 -6.94
N GLY A 45 10.93 -6.98 -5.63
CA GLY A 45 11.01 -8.33 -5.07
C GLY A 45 10.04 -8.61 -3.91
N TYR A 46 10.22 -9.77 -3.28
CA TYR A 46 9.53 -10.19 -2.07
C TYR A 46 10.54 -10.49 -0.97
N SER A 47 10.11 -10.39 0.29
CA SER A 47 10.97 -10.70 1.42
C SER A 47 10.21 -11.42 2.53
N VAL A 48 10.89 -12.29 3.28
CA VAL A 48 10.34 -13.07 4.39
C VAL A 48 9.63 -12.18 5.41
N ILE A 49 10.09 -10.95 5.63
CA ILE A 49 9.44 -10.01 6.56
C ILE A 49 7.98 -9.70 6.16
N GLN A 50 7.62 -9.82 4.87
CA GLN A 50 6.25 -9.63 4.41
C GLN A 50 5.28 -10.71 4.89
N THR A 51 5.75 -11.85 5.38
CA THR A 51 4.90 -12.86 6.05
C THR A 51 4.17 -12.27 7.28
N VAL A 52 4.80 -11.31 7.96
CA VAL A 52 4.25 -10.64 9.15
C VAL A 52 3.89 -9.17 8.91
N THR A 53 4.32 -8.56 7.81
CA THR A 53 3.96 -7.17 7.48
C THR A 53 2.89 -7.03 6.42
N LEU A 54 2.70 -8.01 5.54
CA LEU A 54 1.72 -7.99 4.46
C LEU A 54 0.48 -8.79 4.83
N GLN A 55 -0.59 -8.07 5.20
CA GLN A 55 -1.88 -8.64 5.56
C GLN A 55 -1.82 -9.64 6.75
N PRO A 56 -1.20 -9.26 7.89
CA PRO A 56 -0.88 -10.20 8.97
C PRO A 56 -2.09 -10.83 9.68
N LEU A 57 -3.29 -10.30 9.47
CA LEU A 57 -4.52 -10.73 10.15
C LEU A 57 -5.53 -11.38 9.21
N GLY A 58 -5.16 -11.65 7.96
CA GLY A 58 -6.03 -12.27 6.96
C GLY A 58 -5.99 -11.54 5.62
N GLN A 59 -7.12 -11.48 4.91
CA GLN A 59 -7.20 -10.95 3.54
C GLN A 59 -7.40 -9.42 3.49
N PHE A 60 -6.79 -8.64 4.39
CA PHE A 60 -6.85 -7.16 4.38
C PHE A 60 -5.51 -6.53 4.75
N GLY A 61 -5.20 -5.37 4.16
CA GLY A 61 -3.94 -4.66 4.36
C GLY A 61 -4.00 -3.50 5.35
N ALA A 62 -2.84 -2.85 5.51
CA ALA A 62 -2.70 -1.70 6.39
C ALA A 62 -3.42 -0.44 5.88
N ALA A 63 -3.59 -0.30 4.56
CA ALA A 63 -4.22 0.87 3.95
C ALA A 63 -5.72 0.94 4.30
N GLU A 64 -6.41 -0.19 4.26
CA GLU A 64 -7.84 -0.32 4.57
C GLU A 64 -8.12 0.14 6.02
N CYS A 65 -7.33 -0.36 6.97
CA CYS A 65 -7.40 0.06 8.37
C CYS A 65 -7.09 1.54 8.55
N PHE A 66 -6.12 2.07 7.80
CA PHE A 66 -5.72 3.47 7.90
C PHE A 66 -6.85 4.41 7.43
N VAL A 67 -7.50 4.07 6.31
CA VAL A 67 -8.67 4.77 5.76
C VAL A 67 -9.85 4.70 6.73
N PHE A 68 -10.17 3.52 7.24
CA PHE A 68 -11.25 3.34 8.21
C PHE A 68 -11.04 4.17 9.49
N ILE A 69 -9.87 4.07 10.14
CA ILE A 69 -9.58 4.82 11.38
C ILE A 69 -9.61 6.32 11.12
N SER A 70 -9.17 6.75 9.95
CA SER A 70 -9.21 8.17 9.61
C SER A 70 -10.64 8.67 9.42
N GLY A 71 -11.52 7.86 8.81
CA GLY A 71 -12.96 8.10 8.78
C GLY A 71 -13.54 8.20 10.20
N LEU A 72 -13.23 7.23 11.06
CA LEU A 72 -13.66 7.20 12.47
C LEU A 72 -13.27 8.47 13.24
N LEU A 73 -12.01 8.88 13.14
CA LEU A 73 -11.52 10.10 13.79
C LEU A 73 -12.14 11.36 13.19
N ALA A 74 -12.30 11.41 11.87
CA ALA A 74 -12.93 12.53 11.18
C ALA A 74 -14.39 12.68 11.61
N GLY A 75 -15.17 11.59 11.56
CA GLY A 75 -16.55 11.56 12.05
C GLY A 75 -16.66 12.04 13.49
N ALA A 76 -15.76 11.59 14.38
CA ALA A 76 -15.81 12.01 15.78
C ALA A 76 -15.40 13.47 16.01
N ILE A 77 -14.37 13.96 15.33
CA ILE A 77 -13.84 15.32 15.53
C ILE A 77 -14.75 16.38 14.91
N TYR A 78 -15.22 16.15 13.68
CA TYR A 78 -15.98 17.13 12.92
C TYR A 78 -17.46 17.16 13.30
N SER A 79 -17.94 16.15 14.02
CA SER A 79 -19.33 16.09 14.48
C SER A 79 -19.57 16.66 15.88
N ARG A 80 -18.54 17.22 16.53
CA ARG A 80 -18.67 17.85 17.85
C ARG A 80 -19.78 18.90 17.86
N GLU A 81 -20.58 18.91 18.93
CA GLU A 81 -21.69 19.86 19.12
C GLU A 81 -21.21 21.32 19.10
N SER A 82 -19.98 21.57 19.53
CA SER A 82 -19.37 22.91 19.51
C SER A 82 -19.06 23.44 18.10
N LEU A 83 -19.28 22.66 17.03
CA LEU A 83 -18.97 23.05 15.65
C LEU A 83 -20.25 23.28 14.85
N THR A 84 -20.44 24.50 14.36
CA THR A 84 -21.49 24.79 13.38
C THR A 84 -21.24 24.08 12.05
N ASN A 85 -22.25 23.98 11.19
CA ASN A 85 -22.08 23.39 9.85
C ASN A 85 -21.01 24.16 9.04
N THR A 86 -21.02 25.51 9.09
CA THR A 86 -20.03 26.34 8.43
C THR A 86 -18.61 26.07 8.94
N GLN A 87 -18.43 26.04 10.27
CA GLN A 87 -17.11 25.72 10.85
C GLN A 87 -16.63 24.31 10.47
N THR A 88 -17.56 23.36 10.36
CA THR A 88 -17.28 21.99 9.92
C THR A 88 -16.77 21.98 8.48
N ILE A 89 -17.47 22.66 7.58
CA ILE A 89 -17.07 22.82 6.16
C ILE A 89 -15.69 23.46 6.08
N THR A 90 -15.51 24.64 6.69
CA THR A 90 -14.27 25.40 6.64
C THR A 90 -13.08 24.58 7.16
N LYS A 91 -13.22 23.92 8.31
CA LYS A 91 -12.14 23.09 8.88
C LYS A 91 -11.85 21.84 8.04
N ALA A 92 -12.86 21.22 7.45
CA ALA A 92 -12.68 20.03 6.62
C ALA A 92 -11.99 20.38 5.30
N TRP A 93 -12.40 21.47 4.67
CA TRP A 93 -11.79 21.96 3.42
C TRP A 93 -10.37 22.49 3.64
N HIS A 94 -10.09 23.21 4.74
CA HIS A 94 -8.71 23.55 5.10
C HIS A 94 -7.85 22.30 5.29
N ARG A 95 -8.43 21.24 5.88
CA ARG A 95 -7.73 19.97 6.03
C ARG A 95 -7.51 19.28 4.67
N ALA A 96 -8.50 19.26 3.79
CA ALA A 96 -8.36 18.75 2.42
C ALA A 96 -7.27 19.51 1.65
N PHE A 97 -7.28 20.84 1.72
CA PHE A 97 -6.26 21.69 1.10
C PHE A 97 -4.87 21.48 1.72
N SER A 98 -4.77 21.25 3.03
CA SER A 98 -3.52 20.86 3.66
C SER A 98 -2.99 19.55 3.06
N ILE A 99 -3.83 18.52 2.93
CA ILE A 99 -3.44 17.24 2.31
C ILE A 99 -3.01 17.46 0.86
N TYR A 100 -3.76 18.26 0.10
CA TYR A 100 -3.42 18.64 -1.27
C TYR A 100 -2.05 19.31 -1.39
N ARG A 101 -1.71 20.24 -0.49
CA ARG A 101 -0.37 20.86 -0.48
C ARG A 101 0.75 19.84 -0.25
N TYR A 102 0.53 18.87 0.65
CA TYR A 102 1.47 17.77 0.87
C TYR A 102 1.58 16.87 -0.36
N HIS A 103 0.47 16.58 -1.05
CA HIS A 103 0.45 15.85 -2.31
C HIS A 103 1.30 16.55 -3.38
N ILE A 104 1.07 17.85 -3.61
CA ILE A 104 1.86 18.65 -4.56
C ILE A 104 3.35 18.67 -4.19
N ALA A 105 3.68 18.84 -2.90
CA ALA A 105 5.07 18.81 -2.45
C ALA A 105 5.74 17.45 -2.72
N CYS A 106 5.04 16.33 -2.47
CA CYS A 106 5.54 15.00 -2.77
C CYS A 106 5.74 14.81 -4.28
N LEU A 107 4.79 15.27 -5.11
CA LEU A 107 4.90 15.19 -6.57
C LEU A 107 6.12 15.96 -7.08
N LEU A 108 6.33 17.19 -6.62
CA LEU A 108 7.48 18.01 -7.02
C LEU A 108 8.81 17.32 -6.68
N ILE A 109 8.93 16.77 -5.47
CA ILE A 109 10.15 16.09 -5.01
C ILE A 109 10.39 14.80 -5.81
N VAL A 110 9.37 13.96 -5.94
CA VAL A 110 9.50 12.66 -6.63
C VAL A 110 9.71 12.86 -8.13
N PHE A 111 9.01 13.78 -8.78
CA PHE A 111 9.17 14.02 -10.21
C PHE A 111 10.53 14.68 -10.49
N GLY A 112 10.96 15.61 -9.63
CA GLY A 112 12.30 16.16 -9.68
C GLY A 112 13.36 15.09 -9.53
N TRP A 113 13.19 14.16 -8.58
CA TRP A 113 14.08 13.00 -8.41
C TRP A 113 14.11 12.11 -9.65
N VAL A 114 12.94 11.71 -10.18
CA VAL A 114 12.85 10.86 -11.37
C VAL A 114 13.53 11.53 -12.57
N PHE A 115 13.34 12.83 -12.75
CA PHE A 115 14.00 13.61 -13.80
C PHE A 115 15.52 13.67 -13.62
N ILE A 116 16.01 13.93 -12.41
CA ILE A 116 17.45 13.97 -12.11
C ILE A 116 18.07 12.58 -12.34
N ALA A 117 17.46 11.55 -11.78
CA ALA A 117 17.90 10.16 -11.92
C ALA A 117 17.90 9.72 -13.38
N SER A 118 16.93 10.13 -14.20
CA SER A 118 16.89 9.73 -15.61
C SER A 118 18.04 10.30 -16.45
N HIS A 119 18.64 11.42 -16.03
CA HIS A 119 19.76 12.04 -16.73
C HIS A 119 21.12 11.68 -16.13
N LEU A 120 21.20 11.50 -14.80
CA LEU A 120 22.45 11.27 -14.09
C LEU A 120 22.70 9.79 -13.75
N LEU A 121 21.66 8.95 -13.76
CA LEU A 121 21.72 7.52 -13.37
C LEU A 121 21.01 6.65 -14.43
N PRO A 122 21.59 6.43 -15.62
CA PRO A 122 20.93 5.68 -16.69
C PRO A 122 20.46 4.27 -16.27
N SER A 123 21.19 3.59 -15.38
CA SER A 123 20.80 2.27 -14.87
C SER A 123 19.61 2.29 -13.91
N ALA A 124 19.28 3.46 -13.32
CA ALA A 124 18.08 3.62 -12.50
C ALA A 124 16.81 3.80 -13.33
N VAL A 125 16.91 4.19 -14.61
CA VAL A 125 15.76 4.50 -15.47
C VAL A 125 14.77 3.34 -15.54
N PRO A 126 15.17 2.08 -15.82
CA PRO A 126 14.17 1.04 -16.01
C PRO A 126 13.54 0.58 -14.68
N ILE A 127 14.20 0.81 -13.53
CA ILE A 127 13.63 0.63 -12.18
C ILE A 127 12.52 1.67 -11.96
N LEU A 128 12.82 2.94 -12.25
CA LEU A 128 11.87 4.03 -12.09
C LEU A 128 10.72 3.94 -13.10
N GLN A 129 10.98 3.44 -14.31
CA GLN A 129 9.97 3.30 -15.35
C GLN A 129 8.82 2.39 -14.92
N GLN A 130 9.08 1.34 -14.14
CA GLN A 130 8.02 0.46 -13.61
C GLN A 130 6.96 1.22 -12.78
N SER A 131 7.37 2.28 -12.08
CA SER A 131 6.48 3.02 -11.16
C SER A 131 6.23 4.48 -11.56
N ALA A 132 6.90 4.97 -12.60
CA ALA A 132 6.84 6.37 -13.04
C ALA A 132 6.91 6.53 -14.58
N ASN A 133 6.47 5.53 -15.36
CA ASN A 133 6.51 5.56 -16.83
C ASN A 133 5.91 6.85 -17.43
N ASN A 134 4.73 7.27 -16.96
CA ASN A 134 4.07 8.50 -17.44
C ASN A 134 4.89 9.76 -17.14
N VAL A 135 5.64 9.76 -16.03
CA VAL A 135 6.50 10.87 -15.63
C VAL A 135 7.69 10.99 -16.59
N LEU A 136 8.31 9.86 -16.94
CA LEU A 136 9.43 9.82 -17.89
C LEU A 136 8.99 10.20 -19.31
N ALA A 137 7.80 9.75 -19.73
CA ALA A 137 7.29 10.00 -21.08
C ALA A 137 6.84 11.45 -21.31
N ALA A 138 6.12 12.06 -20.35
CA ALA A 138 5.60 13.41 -20.47
C ALA A 138 5.55 14.14 -19.11
N PRO A 139 6.70 14.57 -18.56
CA PRO A 139 6.80 15.04 -17.16
C PRO A 139 5.80 16.14 -16.79
N ILE A 140 5.69 17.17 -17.64
CA ILE A 140 4.82 18.33 -17.37
C ILE A 140 3.34 17.96 -17.46
N LYS A 141 2.92 17.25 -18.52
CA LYS A 141 1.52 16.81 -18.68
C LYS A 141 1.11 15.87 -17.55
N THR A 142 1.98 14.92 -17.20
CA THR A 142 1.75 13.99 -16.09
C THR A 142 1.69 14.72 -14.76
N PHE A 143 2.51 15.75 -14.53
CA PHE A 143 2.43 16.57 -13.33
C PHE A 143 1.09 17.30 -13.23
N ILE A 144 0.63 17.94 -14.32
CA ILE A 144 -0.67 18.61 -14.36
C ILE A 144 -1.80 17.62 -14.10
N ALA A 145 -1.79 16.46 -14.75
CA ALA A 145 -2.78 15.40 -14.52
C ALA A 145 -2.75 14.89 -13.06
N SER A 146 -1.56 14.78 -12.47
CA SER A 146 -1.40 14.31 -11.08
C SER A 146 -1.78 15.36 -10.04
N ALA A 147 -1.55 16.64 -10.34
CA ALA A 147 -2.05 17.76 -9.56
C ALA A 147 -3.58 17.85 -9.65
N ALA A 148 -4.17 17.54 -10.80
CA ALA A 148 -5.61 17.43 -10.99
C ALA A 148 -6.23 16.17 -10.34
N LEU A 149 -5.42 15.29 -9.73
CA LEU A 149 -5.83 14.00 -9.14
C LEU A 149 -6.31 12.95 -10.15
N VAL A 150 -6.12 13.21 -11.45
CA VAL A 150 -6.55 12.35 -12.56
C VAL A 150 -5.45 11.39 -12.97
N ASN A 151 -4.18 11.65 -12.62
CA ASN A 151 -3.09 10.67 -12.74
C ASN A 151 -2.47 10.39 -11.36
N GLN A 152 -2.37 9.13 -10.98
CA GLN A 152 -1.85 8.72 -9.68
C GLN A 152 -0.66 7.78 -9.91
N PRO A 153 0.58 8.28 -9.76
CA PRO A 153 1.75 7.41 -9.74
C PRO A 153 1.61 6.38 -8.61
N ASN A 154 2.26 5.22 -8.77
CA ASN A 154 2.20 4.19 -7.74
C ASN A 154 2.51 4.77 -6.35
N TYR A 155 1.76 4.34 -5.35
CA TYR A 155 1.91 4.75 -3.95
C TYR A 155 1.42 6.17 -3.62
N PHE A 156 1.08 7.00 -4.61
CA PHE A 156 0.45 8.30 -4.35
C PHE A 156 -1.05 8.18 -4.09
N ASP A 157 -1.68 7.08 -4.50
CA ASP A 157 -3.14 6.92 -4.64
C ASP A 157 -3.96 7.23 -3.38
N ILE A 158 -3.36 7.02 -2.20
CA ILE A 158 -4.01 7.29 -0.91
C ILE A 158 -4.25 8.80 -0.72
N LEU A 159 -3.32 9.69 -1.06
CA LEU A 159 -3.51 11.14 -0.83
C LEU A 159 -4.68 11.73 -1.63
N PRO A 160 -4.82 11.51 -2.95
CA PRO A 160 -5.99 11.90 -3.73
C PRO A 160 -7.31 11.43 -3.12
N LEU A 161 -7.36 10.15 -2.74
CA LEU A 161 -8.53 9.53 -2.13
C LEU A 161 -8.94 10.25 -0.83
N TYR A 162 -7.97 10.58 0.03
CA TYR A 162 -8.21 11.36 1.24
C TYR A 162 -8.63 12.81 0.99
N ILE A 163 -8.11 13.46 -0.05
CA ILE A 163 -8.52 14.82 -0.42
C ILE A 163 -10.02 14.79 -0.74
N ILE A 164 -10.45 13.85 -1.58
CA ILE A 164 -11.85 13.69 -1.97
C ILE A 164 -12.73 13.37 -0.75
N PHE A 165 -12.31 12.44 0.11
CA PHE A 165 -13.09 12.06 1.30
C PHE A 165 -13.23 13.19 2.31
N MET A 166 -12.18 14.00 2.49
CA MET A 166 -12.26 15.18 3.35
C MET A 166 -13.13 16.30 2.75
N LEU A 167 -13.21 16.41 1.43
CA LEU A 167 -14.16 17.32 0.76
C LEU A 167 -15.61 16.83 0.90
N LEU A 168 -15.83 15.51 0.88
CA LEU A 168 -17.13 14.87 1.07
C LEU A 168 -17.61 14.94 2.53
N LEU A 169 -16.70 14.87 3.51
CA LEU A 169 -17.00 14.76 4.93
C LEU A 169 -18.06 15.76 5.46
N PRO A 170 -18.05 17.07 5.13
CA PRO A 170 -19.07 17.99 5.64
C PRO A 170 -20.49 17.61 5.23
N LEU A 171 -20.67 17.10 4.01
CA LEU A 171 -21.97 16.62 3.54
C LEU A 171 -22.43 15.42 4.37
N LEU A 172 -21.52 14.49 4.67
CA LEU A 172 -21.80 13.34 5.54
C LEU A 172 -22.20 13.78 6.94
N VAL A 173 -21.44 14.68 7.56
CA VAL A 173 -21.72 15.19 8.92
C VAL A 173 -23.07 15.91 8.98
N VAL A 174 -23.40 16.73 7.98
CA VAL A 174 -24.70 17.39 7.88
C VAL A 174 -25.83 16.36 7.75
N ALA A 175 -25.66 15.33 6.92
CA ALA A 175 -26.63 14.25 6.78
C ALA A 175 -26.82 13.46 8.09
N TYR A 176 -25.74 13.16 8.82
CA TYR A 176 -25.81 12.50 10.13
C TYR A 176 -26.59 13.34 11.14
N ARG A 177 -26.33 14.65 11.21
CA ARG A 177 -27.06 15.59 12.08
C ARG A 177 -28.55 15.66 11.76
N LYS A 178 -28.94 15.43 10.50
CA LYS A 178 -30.35 15.37 10.05
C LYS A 178 -31.01 13.99 10.28
N GLY A 179 -30.31 13.03 10.88
CA GLY A 179 -30.82 11.67 11.05
C GLY A 179 -30.81 10.82 9.76
N LEU A 180 -30.17 11.31 8.69
CA LEU A 180 -30.09 10.62 7.39
C LEU A 180 -28.90 9.65 7.30
N GLY A 181 -28.34 9.22 8.44
CA GLY A 181 -27.18 8.33 8.47
C GLY A 181 -27.43 6.99 7.79
N TRP A 182 -28.64 6.45 7.90
CA TRP A 182 -29.03 5.22 7.19
C TRP A 182 -28.94 5.39 5.68
N LEU A 183 -29.40 6.53 5.14
CA LEU A 183 -29.37 6.82 3.71
C LEU A 183 -27.92 6.95 3.22
N VAL A 184 -27.07 7.63 3.99
CA VAL A 184 -25.63 7.74 3.69
C VAL A 184 -24.98 6.36 3.58
N ILE A 185 -25.25 5.45 4.52
CA ILE A 185 -24.72 4.09 4.47
C ILE A 185 -25.30 3.31 3.29
N SER A 186 -26.61 3.40 3.02
CA SER A 186 -27.22 2.72 1.87
C SER A 186 -26.62 3.17 0.53
N VAL A 187 -26.43 4.49 0.34
CA VAL A 187 -25.78 5.04 -0.86
C VAL A 187 -24.33 4.58 -0.95
N SER A 188 -23.61 4.56 0.17
CA SER A 188 -22.22 4.10 0.24
C SER A 188 -22.09 2.61 -0.13
N ILE A 189 -22.99 1.75 0.37
CA ILE A 189 -23.04 0.32 0.00
C ILE A 189 -23.39 0.17 -1.49
N GLY A 190 -24.36 0.94 -2.00
CA GLY A 190 -24.71 0.93 -3.42
C GLY A 190 -23.52 1.30 -4.30
N ALA A 191 -22.82 2.38 -3.99
CA ALA A 191 -21.63 2.80 -4.71
C ALA A 191 -20.52 1.74 -4.69
N TRP A 192 -20.36 1.02 -3.58
CA TRP A 192 -19.41 -0.10 -3.48
C TRP A 192 -19.84 -1.31 -4.34
N VAL A 193 -21.11 -1.74 -4.26
CA VAL A 193 -21.65 -2.85 -5.05
C VAL A 193 -21.50 -2.60 -6.56
N PHE A 194 -21.73 -1.36 -7.01
CA PHE A 194 -21.58 -0.98 -8.42
C PHE A 194 -20.17 -0.50 -8.80
N SER A 195 -19.20 -0.55 -7.87
CA SER A 195 -17.85 -0.01 -8.10
C SER A 195 -17.12 -0.72 -9.25
N HIS A 196 -17.34 -2.03 -9.42
CA HIS A 196 -16.77 -2.82 -10.51
C HIS A 196 -17.18 -2.30 -11.91
N ALA A 197 -18.41 -1.80 -12.04
CA ALA A 197 -18.89 -1.20 -13.29
C ALA A 197 -18.30 0.21 -13.54
N ILE A 198 -17.93 0.92 -12.47
CA ILE A 198 -17.35 2.26 -12.53
C ILE A 198 -15.84 2.15 -12.26
N ASN A 199 -15.13 1.53 -13.20
CA ASN A 199 -13.70 1.28 -13.12
C ASN A 199 -12.89 2.20 -14.06
N THR A 200 -11.56 2.04 -14.04
CA THR A 200 -10.64 2.87 -14.83
C THR A 200 -10.98 2.88 -16.32
N ALA A 201 -11.43 1.76 -16.90
CA ALA A 201 -11.76 1.67 -18.31
C ALA A 201 -13.00 2.51 -18.69
N THR A 202 -14.00 2.57 -17.80
CA THR A 202 -15.22 3.36 -18.04
C THR A 202 -15.03 4.84 -17.75
N LEU A 203 -14.08 5.20 -16.87
CA LEU A 203 -13.79 6.59 -16.50
C LEU A 203 -12.78 7.29 -17.42
N ILE A 204 -11.78 6.59 -17.96
CA ILE A 204 -10.76 7.19 -18.85
C ILE A 204 -11.36 8.03 -19.99
N PRO A 205 -12.42 7.59 -20.70
CA PRO A 205 -13.03 8.38 -21.77
C PRO A 205 -13.46 9.78 -21.35
N LEU A 206 -13.87 9.99 -20.09
CA LEU A 206 -14.29 11.29 -19.57
C LEU A 206 -13.15 12.31 -19.52
N PHE A 207 -11.90 11.83 -19.46
CA PHE A 207 -10.70 12.67 -19.36
C PHE A 207 -9.98 12.86 -20.70
N ARG A 208 -10.36 12.10 -21.74
CA ARG A 208 -9.72 12.16 -23.07
C ARG A 208 -9.85 13.52 -23.75
N PHE A 209 -10.90 14.29 -23.45
CA PHE A 209 -11.05 15.65 -23.98
C PHE A 209 -9.91 16.59 -23.54
N ILE A 210 -9.36 16.38 -22.34
CA ILE A 210 -8.30 17.22 -21.76
C ILE A 210 -6.91 16.60 -21.96
N PHE A 211 -6.82 15.27 -21.96
CA PHE A 211 -5.58 14.50 -21.98
C PHE A 211 -5.54 13.48 -23.14
N SER A 212 -5.89 13.90 -24.36
CA SER A 212 -6.04 13.03 -25.54
C SER A 212 -4.81 12.19 -25.86
N ASP A 213 -3.63 12.78 -25.70
CA ASP A 213 -2.36 12.19 -26.13
C ASP A 213 -1.54 11.62 -24.96
N SER A 214 -2.14 11.50 -23.78
CA SER A 214 -1.44 11.07 -22.55
C SER A 214 -2.06 9.80 -21.99
N THR A 215 -1.21 8.84 -21.63
CA THR A 215 -1.64 7.67 -20.86
C THR A 215 -1.91 8.11 -19.42
N ILE A 216 -3.16 8.01 -18.98
CA ILE A 216 -3.58 8.39 -17.63
C ILE A 216 -3.76 7.14 -16.78
N GLN A 217 -3.28 7.18 -15.54
CA GLN A 217 -3.53 6.17 -14.52
C GLN A 217 -4.43 6.74 -13.41
N LEU A 218 -5.71 6.36 -13.36
CA LEU A 218 -6.67 6.86 -12.35
C LEU A 218 -6.39 6.35 -10.92
N GLY A 219 -5.44 5.43 -10.78
CA GLY A 219 -4.94 4.91 -9.51
C GLY A 219 -5.31 3.45 -9.24
N TYR A 220 -4.68 2.86 -8.24
CA TYR A 220 -4.86 1.45 -7.87
C TYR A 220 -6.16 1.20 -7.08
N PHE A 221 -6.63 2.16 -6.30
CA PHE A 221 -7.82 2.01 -5.45
C PHE A 221 -9.06 2.57 -6.13
N ASN A 222 -10.12 1.77 -6.24
CA ASN A 222 -11.39 2.26 -6.76
C ASN A 222 -12.05 3.21 -5.74
N LEU A 223 -12.22 4.47 -6.11
CA LEU A 223 -12.79 5.51 -5.26
C LEU A 223 -14.18 5.14 -4.72
N PHE A 224 -15.03 4.52 -5.55
CA PHE A 224 -16.41 4.15 -5.21
C PHE A 224 -16.47 2.96 -4.26
N ALA A 225 -15.48 2.07 -4.30
CA ALA A 225 -15.33 1.01 -3.32
C ALA A 225 -14.77 1.56 -1.99
N TRP A 226 -13.63 2.25 -2.05
CA TRP A 226 -12.88 2.65 -0.87
C TRP A 226 -13.58 3.70 0.00
N GLN A 227 -14.52 4.45 -0.56
CA GLN A 227 -15.35 5.36 0.24
C GLN A 227 -16.16 4.60 1.31
N LEU A 228 -16.47 3.31 1.11
CA LEU A 228 -17.17 2.50 2.11
C LEU A 228 -16.45 2.49 3.46
N LEU A 229 -15.12 2.35 3.47
CA LEU A 229 -14.32 2.35 4.70
C LEU A 229 -14.36 3.70 5.42
N PHE A 230 -14.24 4.80 4.66
CA PHE A 230 -14.24 6.14 5.23
C PHE A 230 -15.64 6.55 5.71
N VAL A 231 -16.67 6.27 4.91
CA VAL A 231 -18.06 6.61 5.23
C VAL A 231 -18.56 5.79 6.42
N SER A 232 -18.35 4.47 6.44
CA SER A 232 -18.69 3.63 7.60
C SER A 232 -17.90 4.05 8.85
N GLY A 233 -16.60 4.31 8.72
CA GLY A 233 -15.77 4.85 9.79
C GLY A 233 -16.34 6.16 10.34
N SER A 234 -16.63 7.13 9.48
CA SER A 234 -17.14 8.45 9.90
C SER A 234 -18.54 8.41 10.50
N ALA A 235 -19.41 7.52 10.03
CA ALA A 235 -20.70 7.25 10.67
C ALA A 235 -20.51 6.71 12.10
N LEU A 236 -19.64 5.70 12.28
CA LEU A 236 -19.31 5.18 13.60
C LEU A 236 -18.64 6.25 14.48
N GLY A 237 -17.82 7.12 13.89
CA GLY A 237 -17.19 8.24 14.57
C GLY A 237 -18.20 9.27 15.08
N TYR A 238 -19.18 9.61 14.25
CA TYR A 238 -20.32 10.45 14.64
C TYR A 238 -21.08 9.82 15.81
N MET A 239 -21.41 8.52 15.73
CA MET A 239 -22.15 7.82 16.79
C MET A 239 -21.34 7.74 18.09
N LEU A 240 -20.01 7.53 17.99
CA LEU A 240 -19.10 7.51 19.13
C LEU A 240 -19.05 8.88 19.82
N GLN A 241 -18.91 9.96 19.05
CA GLN A 241 -18.90 11.32 19.58
C GLN A 241 -20.21 11.70 20.26
N ASN A 242 -21.35 11.25 19.72
CA ASN A 242 -22.68 11.51 20.27
C ASN A 242 -23.15 10.45 21.29
N LYS A 243 -22.28 9.51 21.68
CA LYS A 243 -22.54 8.46 22.67
C LYS A 243 -23.75 7.56 22.34
N THR A 244 -24.11 7.44 21.07
CA THR A 244 -25.20 6.57 20.60
C THR A 244 -24.73 5.17 20.22
N LEU A 245 -23.41 4.98 20.12
CA LEU A 245 -22.82 3.70 19.72
C LEU A 245 -22.68 2.74 20.90
N ARG A 246 -23.39 1.61 20.84
CA ARG A 246 -23.15 0.46 21.72
C ARG A 246 -22.21 -0.51 21.04
N TRP A 247 -20.91 -0.37 21.30
CA TRP A 247 -19.90 -1.14 20.58
C TRP A 247 -19.93 -2.64 20.87
N ARG A 248 -20.11 -3.05 22.13
CA ARG A 248 -19.96 -4.45 22.55
C ARG A 248 -21.29 -5.17 22.68
N HIS A 249 -21.43 -6.30 21.99
CA HIS A 249 -22.52 -7.26 22.17
C HIS A 249 -21.97 -8.69 22.25
N PRO A 250 -22.27 -9.49 23.31
CA PRO A 250 -21.65 -10.82 23.51
C PRO A 250 -21.78 -11.76 22.31
N ALA A 251 -22.98 -11.87 21.73
CA ALA A 251 -23.20 -12.73 20.57
C ALA A 251 -22.42 -12.25 19.33
N LEU A 252 -22.34 -10.94 19.09
CA LEU A 252 -21.57 -10.40 17.96
C LEU A 252 -20.07 -10.60 18.17
N THR A 253 -19.59 -10.54 19.42
CA THR A 253 -18.20 -10.86 19.73
C THR A 253 -17.87 -12.31 19.43
N ILE A 254 -18.73 -13.25 19.82
CA ILE A 254 -18.51 -14.67 19.51
C ILE A 254 -18.52 -14.89 17.99
N ILE A 255 -19.51 -14.35 17.27
CA ILE A 255 -19.60 -14.45 15.80
C ILE A 255 -18.36 -13.83 15.13
N ALA A 256 -17.96 -12.63 15.53
CA ALA A 256 -16.79 -11.95 14.98
C ALA A 256 -15.50 -12.73 15.26
N THR A 257 -15.34 -13.32 16.44
CA THR A 257 -14.19 -14.17 16.77
C THR A 257 -14.17 -15.43 15.89
N ILE A 258 -15.29 -16.12 15.71
CA ILE A 258 -15.37 -17.31 14.84
C ILE A 258 -14.97 -16.94 13.40
N ILE A 259 -15.54 -15.87 12.85
CA ILE A 259 -15.23 -15.41 11.49
C ILE A 259 -13.75 -15.02 11.37
N ALA A 260 -13.23 -14.20 12.30
CA ALA A 260 -11.84 -13.75 12.28
C ALA A 260 -10.85 -14.92 12.37
N THR A 261 -11.09 -15.87 13.29
CA THR A 261 -10.25 -17.07 13.44
C THR A 261 -10.34 -17.97 12.21
N GLY A 262 -11.54 -18.19 11.66
CA GLY A 262 -11.72 -18.98 10.44
C GLY A 262 -10.99 -18.38 9.24
N LEU A 263 -11.14 -17.07 8.99
CA LEU A 263 -10.46 -16.38 7.90
C LEU A 263 -8.94 -16.31 8.11
N PHE A 264 -8.48 -16.12 9.36
CA PHE A 264 -7.06 -16.15 9.69
C PHE A 264 -6.46 -17.54 9.44
N ALA A 265 -7.13 -18.61 9.88
CA ALA A 265 -6.71 -19.99 9.63
C ALA A 265 -6.67 -20.30 8.13
N ALA A 266 -7.72 -19.91 7.39
CA ALA A 266 -7.80 -20.08 5.94
C ALA A 266 -6.68 -19.32 5.21
N HIS A 267 -6.40 -18.07 5.61
CA HIS A 267 -5.33 -17.27 5.03
C HIS A 267 -3.94 -17.91 5.19
N ASN A 268 -3.73 -18.63 6.29
CA ASN A 268 -2.49 -19.33 6.61
C ASN A 268 -2.50 -20.81 6.15
N GLY A 269 -3.44 -21.21 5.29
CA GLY A 269 -3.44 -22.53 4.65
C GLY A 269 -4.00 -23.68 5.48
N ALA A 270 -4.69 -23.41 6.61
CA ALA A 270 -5.26 -24.48 7.44
C ALA A 270 -6.32 -25.33 6.72
N PHE A 271 -6.90 -24.82 5.64
CA PHE A 271 -7.94 -25.48 4.85
C PHE A 271 -7.51 -25.78 3.42
N SER A 272 -6.20 -25.76 3.14
CA SER A 272 -5.66 -26.10 1.82
C SER A 272 -6.06 -27.51 1.37
N SER A 273 -6.15 -28.48 2.28
CA SER A 273 -6.61 -29.84 1.97
C SER A 273 -8.07 -29.93 1.49
N PHE A 274 -8.87 -28.89 1.75
CA PHE A 274 -10.26 -28.77 1.30
C PHE A 274 -10.41 -27.89 0.05
N GLY A 275 -9.29 -27.54 -0.61
CA GLY A 275 -9.29 -26.64 -1.76
C GLY A 275 -9.47 -25.15 -1.40
N ILE A 276 -9.41 -24.79 -0.11
CA ILE A 276 -9.51 -23.40 0.33
C ILE A 276 -8.10 -22.85 0.57
N HIS A 277 -7.47 -22.45 -0.52
CA HIS A 277 -6.14 -21.84 -0.52
C HIS A 277 -6.21 -20.31 -0.39
N ARG A 278 -5.09 -19.68 -0.05
CA ARG A 278 -4.97 -18.23 0.14
C ARG A 278 -5.49 -17.42 -1.06
N TRP A 279 -5.36 -17.97 -2.26
CA TRP A 279 -5.67 -17.31 -3.52
C TRP A 279 -7.14 -17.43 -3.93
N VAL A 280 -7.77 -18.58 -3.63
CA VAL A 280 -9.23 -18.71 -3.68
C VAL A 280 -9.89 -17.63 -2.83
N LEU A 281 -9.35 -17.39 -1.63
CA LEU A 281 -9.81 -16.28 -0.79
C LEU A 281 -9.51 -14.92 -1.44
N SER A 282 -8.36 -14.77 -2.10
CA SER A 282 -7.96 -13.52 -2.74
C SER A 282 -8.90 -13.10 -3.89
N ALA A 283 -9.48 -14.05 -4.62
CA ALA A 283 -10.46 -13.79 -5.67
C ALA A 283 -11.74 -13.09 -5.13
N TYR A 284 -12.14 -13.44 -3.90
CA TYR A 284 -13.26 -12.80 -3.20
C TYR A 284 -12.84 -11.60 -2.33
N ALA A 285 -11.54 -11.42 -2.15
CA ALA A 285 -10.93 -10.38 -1.34
C ALA A 285 -10.08 -9.43 -2.20
N ASP A 286 -10.57 -9.11 -3.40
CA ASP A 286 -9.94 -8.12 -4.26
C ASP A 286 -9.68 -6.81 -3.49
N LYS A 287 -8.53 -6.18 -3.73
CA LYS A 287 -8.09 -5.01 -2.97
C LYS A 287 -8.52 -3.69 -3.62
N PRO A 288 -8.31 -3.45 -4.92
CA PRO A 288 -8.84 -2.27 -5.63
C PRO A 288 -10.32 -2.03 -5.39
N GLU A 289 -11.14 -3.07 -5.45
CA GLU A 289 -12.62 -3.00 -5.39
C GLU A 289 -13.19 -3.33 -4.01
N LEU A 290 -12.32 -3.61 -3.02
CA LEU A 290 -12.70 -4.06 -1.68
C LEU A 290 -13.69 -5.23 -1.73
N GLY A 291 -13.25 -6.38 -2.27
CA GLY A 291 -14.05 -7.59 -2.35
C GLY A 291 -14.77 -7.92 -1.03
N TRP A 292 -15.94 -8.53 -1.12
CA TRP A 292 -16.82 -8.72 0.04
C TRP A 292 -16.13 -9.47 1.19
N LEU A 293 -15.24 -10.41 0.88
CA LEU A 293 -14.50 -11.17 1.88
C LEU A 293 -13.47 -10.29 2.59
N ARG A 294 -12.78 -9.40 1.85
CA ARG A 294 -11.87 -8.38 2.40
C ARG A 294 -12.61 -7.45 3.35
N THR A 295 -13.78 -6.96 2.90
CA THR A 295 -14.65 -6.06 3.68
C THR A 295 -15.16 -6.74 4.96
N LEU A 296 -15.64 -7.98 4.88
CA LEU A 296 -16.03 -8.75 6.06
C LEU A 296 -14.87 -8.93 7.04
N ASN A 297 -13.69 -9.29 6.53
CA ASN A 297 -12.50 -9.55 7.33
C ASN A 297 -12.07 -8.30 8.12
N ILE A 298 -11.95 -7.15 7.46
CA ILE A 298 -11.62 -5.91 8.16
C ILE A 298 -12.70 -5.52 9.17
N THR A 299 -14.00 -5.70 8.84
CA THR A 299 -15.09 -5.36 9.76
C THR A 299 -15.01 -6.15 11.07
N VAL A 300 -14.78 -7.47 11.01
CA VAL A 300 -14.70 -8.29 12.23
C VAL A 300 -13.48 -7.91 13.07
N TRP A 301 -12.32 -7.64 12.45
CA TRP A 301 -11.13 -7.21 13.18
C TRP A 301 -11.27 -5.83 13.80
N VAL A 302 -11.85 -4.87 13.08
CA VAL A 302 -12.18 -3.54 13.62
C VAL A 302 -13.07 -3.67 14.85
N TYR A 303 -14.13 -4.49 14.77
CA TYR A 303 -15.03 -4.74 15.89
C TYR A 303 -14.26 -5.31 17.10
N LEU A 304 -13.47 -6.36 16.91
CA LEU A 304 -12.72 -7.03 17.98
C LEU A 304 -11.67 -6.13 18.62
N ILE A 305 -10.88 -5.40 17.82
CA ILE A 305 -9.87 -4.46 18.31
C ILE A 305 -10.53 -3.37 19.17
N ALA A 306 -11.67 -2.85 18.74
CA ALA A 306 -12.34 -1.82 19.51
C ALA A 306 -13.03 -2.37 20.78
N VAL A 307 -13.48 -3.63 20.81
CA VAL A 307 -13.87 -4.31 22.07
C VAL A 307 -12.69 -4.37 23.04
N ILE A 308 -11.49 -4.70 22.56
CA ILE A 308 -10.25 -4.73 23.36
C ILE A 308 -9.93 -3.34 23.90
N ILE A 309 -9.92 -2.30 23.05
CA ILE A 309 -9.63 -0.92 23.47
C ILE A 309 -10.67 -0.40 24.47
N GLN A 310 -11.95 -0.73 24.29
CA GLN A 310 -13.00 -0.33 25.21
C GLN A 310 -12.84 -0.99 26.59
N ARG A 311 -12.44 -2.28 26.62
CA ARG A 311 -12.23 -3.03 27.87
C ARG A 311 -10.92 -2.65 28.56
N TYR A 312 -9.88 -2.40 27.77
CA TYR A 312 -8.52 -2.09 28.22
C TYR A 312 -8.01 -0.84 27.47
N PRO A 313 -8.33 0.38 27.95
CA PRO A 313 -8.00 1.62 27.23
C PRO A 313 -6.50 1.87 26.99
N ASN A 314 -5.63 1.25 27.80
CA ASN A 314 -4.18 1.31 27.65
C ASN A 314 -3.60 0.15 26.82
N ALA A 315 -4.42 -0.83 26.42
CA ALA A 315 -3.99 -1.89 25.51
C ALA A 315 -3.59 -1.28 24.16
N LEU A 316 -2.62 -1.90 23.49
CA LEU A 316 -2.09 -1.47 22.20
C LEU A 316 -1.42 -0.08 22.20
N HIS A 317 -1.25 0.58 23.36
CA HIS A 317 -0.53 1.83 23.44
C HIS A 317 0.99 1.60 23.48
N ILE A 318 1.62 1.80 22.33
CA ILE A 318 3.07 1.77 22.16
C ILE A 318 3.54 3.20 21.89
N LYS A 319 4.37 3.77 22.78
CA LYS A 319 4.80 5.19 22.71
C LYS A 319 5.46 5.54 21.37
N ALA A 320 6.37 4.68 20.91
CA ALA A 320 7.10 4.89 19.64
C ALA A 320 6.15 4.93 18.44
N LEU A 321 5.19 4.01 18.36
CA LEU A 321 4.20 3.98 17.27
C LEU A 321 3.18 5.11 17.42
N SER A 322 2.75 5.41 18.65
CA SER A 322 1.85 6.53 18.92
C SER A 322 2.45 7.82 18.36
N TYR A 323 3.74 8.06 18.61
CA TYR A 323 4.46 9.24 18.15
C TYR A 323 4.31 9.47 16.65
N ILE A 324 4.69 8.52 15.80
CA ILE A 324 4.54 8.65 14.35
C ILE A 324 3.06 8.72 13.92
N GLY A 325 2.17 8.01 14.60
CA GLY A 325 0.73 8.04 14.33
C GLY A 325 0.07 9.40 14.58
N ARG A 326 0.55 10.17 15.56
CA ARG A 326 0.08 11.55 15.82
C ARG A 326 0.40 12.51 14.67
N HIS A 327 1.46 12.22 13.92
CA HIS A 327 1.97 13.04 12.82
C HIS A 327 1.68 12.43 11.45
N SER A 328 0.63 11.61 11.33
CA SER A 328 0.42 10.71 10.18
C SER A 328 0.52 11.34 8.80
N LEU A 329 0.01 12.56 8.58
CA LEU A 329 0.08 13.20 7.25
C LEU A 329 1.54 13.44 6.83
N ARG A 330 2.35 14.00 7.75
CA ARG A 330 3.76 14.29 7.49
C ARG A 330 4.58 13.00 7.34
N VAL A 331 4.29 12.01 8.17
CA VAL A 331 4.96 10.69 8.13
C VAL A 331 4.60 9.94 6.84
N PHE A 332 3.34 9.95 6.42
CA PHE A 332 2.91 9.34 5.16
C PHE A 332 3.55 10.05 3.95
N SER A 333 3.56 11.38 3.91
CA SER A 333 4.23 12.14 2.85
C SER A 333 5.73 11.83 2.78
N TRP A 334 6.38 11.69 3.93
CA TRP A 334 7.77 11.27 4.02
C TRP A 334 7.98 9.86 3.45
N GLN A 335 7.12 8.91 3.82
CA GLN A 335 7.13 7.55 3.28
C GLN A 335 7.08 7.57 1.75
N VAL A 336 6.15 8.31 1.14
CA VAL A 336 6.01 8.37 -0.34
C VAL A 336 7.32 8.84 -0.98
N VAL A 337 7.93 9.89 -0.44
CA VAL A 337 9.19 10.43 -0.94
C VAL A 337 10.33 9.41 -0.78
N ILE A 338 10.51 8.84 0.41
CA ILE A 338 11.65 7.96 0.69
C ILE A 338 11.58 6.66 -0.10
N VAL A 339 10.37 6.15 -0.38
CA VAL A 339 10.15 4.97 -1.23
C VAL A 339 10.72 5.18 -2.63
N TYR A 340 10.43 6.31 -3.27
CA TYR A 340 10.97 6.61 -4.60
C TYR A 340 12.47 6.94 -4.60
N LEU A 341 12.93 7.70 -3.61
CA LEU A 341 14.35 8.10 -3.51
C LEU A 341 15.28 6.92 -3.27
N SER A 342 14.82 5.91 -2.52
CA SER A 342 15.60 4.70 -2.22
C SER A 342 15.41 3.58 -3.25
N ALA A 343 14.55 3.76 -4.25
CA ALA A 343 14.18 2.70 -5.19
C ALA A 343 15.39 2.08 -5.92
N PRO A 344 16.30 2.85 -6.54
CA PRO A 344 17.44 2.26 -7.25
C PRO A 344 18.40 1.53 -6.31
N LEU A 345 18.77 2.17 -5.19
CA LEU A 345 19.62 1.60 -4.14
C LEU A 345 19.08 0.27 -3.63
N LEU A 346 17.80 0.24 -3.24
CA LEU A 346 17.18 -0.96 -2.71
C LEU A 346 17.04 -2.07 -3.73
N HIS A 347 16.75 -1.73 -4.99
CA HIS A 347 16.68 -2.72 -6.07
C HIS A 347 18.04 -3.41 -6.29
N ASN A 348 19.12 -2.64 -6.32
CA ASN A 348 20.46 -3.16 -6.55
C ASN A 348 20.99 -3.99 -5.38
N LEU A 349 20.67 -3.60 -4.14
CA LEU A 349 21.13 -4.28 -2.93
C LEU A 349 20.17 -5.36 -2.43
N ARG A 350 19.15 -5.73 -3.21
CA ARG A 350 18.07 -6.61 -2.72
C ARG A 350 18.51 -8.02 -2.33
N LEU A 351 19.57 -8.52 -2.95
CA LEU A 351 20.12 -9.86 -2.73
C LEU A 351 21.23 -9.88 -1.66
N GLU A 352 21.57 -8.70 -1.14
CA GLU A 352 22.59 -8.57 -0.12
C GLU A 352 22.06 -9.01 1.25
N PRO A 353 22.88 -9.69 2.09
CA PRO A 353 22.45 -10.16 3.40
C PRO A 353 21.91 -9.07 4.33
N TYR A 354 22.32 -7.81 4.12
CA TYR A 354 21.92 -6.64 4.90
C TYR A 354 20.70 -5.89 4.33
N TYR A 355 20.07 -6.37 3.26
CA TYR A 355 18.91 -5.73 2.63
C TYR A 355 17.77 -5.44 3.63
N ILE A 356 17.40 -6.42 4.46
CA ILE A 356 16.32 -6.25 5.46
C ILE A 356 16.70 -5.20 6.51
N LEU A 357 17.97 -5.17 6.94
CA LEU A 357 18.45 -4.14 7.87
C LEU A 357 18.37 -2.75 7.24
N LEU A 358 18.66 -2.63 5.94
CA LEU A 358 18.52 -1.38 5.19
C LEU A 358 17.05 -0.94 5.09
N ILE A 359 16.12 -1.85 4.81
CA ILE A 359 14.67 -1.58 4.83
C ILE A 359 14.23 -1.06 6.20
N ILE A 360 14.67 -1.72 7.29
CA ILE A 360 14.34 -1.31 8.67
C ILE A 360 14.95 0.06 8.98
N ALA A 361 16.20 0.31 8.58
CA ALA A 361 16.88 1.59 8.78
C ALA A 361 16.16 2.73 8.04
N ILE A 362 15.76 2.51 6.79
CA ILE A 362 14.98 3.49 6.01
C ILE A 362 13.59 3.68 6.64
N ALA A 363 12.91 2.61 7.08
CA ALA A 363 11.63 2.72 7.78
C ALA A 363 11.76 3.44 9.14
N ALA A 364 12.90 3.35 9.83
CA ALA A 364 13.15 4.11 11.06
C ALA A 364 13.17 5.64 10.84
N THR A 365 13.36 6.10 9.60
CA THR A 365 13.30 7.54 9.27
C THR A 365 11.89 8.14 9.42
N LEU A 366 10.84 7.32 9.55
CA LEU A 366 9.48 7.80 9.89
C LEU A 366 9.45 8.57 11.22
N TRP A 367 10.30 8.19 12.18
CA TRP A 367 10.42 8.88 13.45
C TRP A 367 11.14 10.23 13.30
N LEU A 368 12.10 10.32 12.38
CA LEU A 368 12.73 11.59 12.02
C LEU A 368 11.69 12.54 11.40
N ALA A 369 10.84 12.06 10.50
CA ALA A 369 9.75 12.86 9.92
C ALA A 369 8.80 13.41 10.99
N ALA A 370 8.44 12.59 11.98
CA ALA A 370 7.64 13.01 13.14
C ALA A 370 8.40 14.00 14.05
N LEU A 371 9.71 13.86 14.21
CA LEU A 371 10.53 14.81 14.98
C LEU A 371 10.69 16.18 14.31
N LEU A 372 10.95 16.18 13.00
CA LEU A 372 11.00 17.41 12.18
C LEU A 372 9.66 18.14 12.22
N SER A 373 8.56 17.37 12.19
CA SER A 373 7.19 17.82 12.38
C SER A 373 7.03 18.72 13.59
N GLU A 374 7.52 18.29 14.75
CA GLU A 374 7.32 18.96 16.03
C GLU A 374 8.23 20.19 16.12
N LYS A 375 9.52 20.00 15.81
CA LYS A 375 10.53 21.05 15.94
C LYS A 375 10.38 22.20 14.95
N LEU A 376 9.86 21.96 13.75
CA LEU A 376 9.55 23.04 12.80
C LEU A 376 8.42 23.95 13.28
N ASN A 377 7.52 23.46 14.16
CA ASN A 377 6.43 24.29 14.70
C ASN A 377 6.82 24.98 16.02
N THR A 378 7.86 24.52 16.71
CA THR A 378 8.37 25.17 17.92
C THR A 378 9.50 26.13 17.54
N HIS A 379 9.39 27.43 17.85
CA HIS A 379 10.42 28.44 17.55
C HIS A 379 11.76 28.27 18.34
N THR A 380 11.97 27.12 18.97
CA THR A 380 12.90 26.94 20.09
C THR A 380 14.27 26.37 19.70
N VAL A 381 14.46 25.89 18.46
CA VAL A 381 15.74 25.32 18.01
C VAL A 381 16.10 25.84 16.63
N SER A 382 17.38 26.20 16.43
CA SER A 382 17.93 26.59 15.12
C SER A 382 17.53 25.57 14.04
N ARG A 383 16.79 26.04 13.02
CA ARG A 383 16.35 25.24 11.87
C ARG A 383 17.52 24.57 11.15
N LEU A 384 18.73 25.12 11.28
CA LEU A 384 19.94 24.71 10.56
C LEU A 384 20.41 23.28 10.92
N HIS A 385 20.36 22.88 12.20
CA HIS A 385 20.84 21.56 12.65
C HIS A 385 19.95 20.39 12.18
N TRP A 386 18.66 20.64 11.99
CA TRP A 386 17.72 19.62 11.50
C TRP A 386 17.79 19.49 9.99
N ILE A 387 18.00 20.61 9.30
CA ILE A 387 18.28 20.63 7.87
C ILE A 387 19.57 19.86 7.58
N SER A 388 20.63 20.04 8.37
CA SER A 388 21.90 19.32 8.14
C SER A 388 21.77 17.81 8.33
N GLY A 389 21.11 17.34 9.39
CA GLY A 389 20.88 15.90 9.59
C GLY A 389 20.02 15.25 8.49
N PHE A 390 19.00 15.98 8.00
CA PHE A 390 18.22 15.57 6.85
C PHE A 390 19.05 15.50 5.57
N SER A 391 19.85 16.54 5.30
CA SER A 391 20.71 16.60 4.12
C SER A 391 21.74 15.47 4.13
N VAL A 392 22.32 15.10 5.29
CA VAL A 392 23.26 13.97 5.38
C VAL A 392 22.59 12.65 5.03
N MET A 393 21.39 12.39 5.57
CA MET A 393 20.63 11.17 5.24
C MET A 393 20.27 11.13 3.75
N LEU A 394 19.80 12.24 3.19
CA LEU A 394 19.47 12.34 1.78
C LEU A 394 20.69 12.12 0.90
N SER A 395 21.83 12.76 1.24
CA SER A 395 23.10 12.56 0.55
C SER A 395 23.58 11.12 0.60
N PHE A 396 23.37 10.39 1.71
CA PHE A 396 23.72 8.97 1.79
C PHE A 396 22.88 8.12 0.83
N ILE A 397 21.56 8.35 0.76
CA ILE A 397 20.69 7.66 -0.19
C ILE A 397 21.10 7.99 -1.64
N MET A 398 21.34 9.28 -1.93
CA MET A 398 21.78 9.71 -3.26
C MET A 398 23.12 9.12 -3.66
N LEU A 399 24.11 9.10 -2.75
CA LEU A 399 25.42 8.51 -2.99
C LEU A 399 25.32 7.00 -3.20
N GLY A 400 24.50 6.31 -2.41
CA GLY A 400 24.24 4.89 -2.59
C GLY A 400 23.62 4.56 -3.95
N ASN A 401 22.72 5.40 -4.46
CA ASN A 401 22.16 5.24 -5.81
C ASN A 401 23.23 5.34 -6.91
N ILE A 402 24.26 6.18 -6.75
CA ILE A 402 25.37 6.29 -7.70
C ILE A 402 26.27 5.05 -7.64
N VAL A 403 26.65 4.61 -6.44
CA VAL A 403 27.56 3.47 -6.26
C VAL A 403 26.92 2.16 -6.74
N SER A 404 25.62 1.99 -6.53
CA SER A 404 24.91 0.76 -6.89
C SER A 404 24.51 0.67 -8.38
N ALA A 405 24.74 1.73 -9.17
CA ALA A 405 24.35 1.82 -10.57
C ALA A 405 25.10 0.87 -11.51
N GLU A 406 26.21 0.27 -11.06
CA GLU A 406 27.02 -0.68 -11.83
C GLU A 406 26.53 -2.12 -11.58
N GLY A 407 26.24 -2.86 -12.66
CA GLY A 407 25.95 -4.30 -12.57
C GLY A 407 24.47 -4.72 -12.59
N VAL A 408 23.63 -4.07 -13.40
CA VAL A 408 22.29 -4.57 -13.75
C VAL A 408 22.16 -4.79 -15.26
N SER A 409 21.37 -5.78 -15.67
CA SER A 409 21.14 -6.08 -17.09
C SER A 409 19.76 -6.69 -17.34
N PRO A 410 19.17 -6.56 -18.53
CA PRO A 410 17.87 -7.15 -18.83
C PRO A 410 17.96 -8.67 -19.01
N LEU A 411 16.99 -9.38 -18.43
CA LEU A 411 16.74 -10.81 -18.66
C LEU A 411 15.41 -10.98 -19.37
N THR A 412 15.42 -11.53 -20.58
CA THR A 412 14.20 -11.89 -21.32
C THR A 412 13.87 -13.36 -21.10
N ILE A 413 12.65 -13.67 -20.69
CA ILE A 413 12.16 -15.02 -20.46
C ILE A 413 11.13 -15.33 -21.54
N LYS A 414 11.38 -16.39 -22.30
CA LYS A 414 10.50 -16.89 -23.36
C LYS A 414 10.09 -18.31 -23.03
N VAL A 415 8.81 -18.63 -23.17
CA VAL A 415 8.32 -19.99 -22.99
C VAL A 415 7.80 -20.55 -24.30
N THR A 416 8.18 -21.78 -24.62
CA THR A 416 7.72 -22.50 -25.81
C THR A 416 6.80 -23.66 -25.42
N ASN A 417 6.07 -24.22 -26.40
CA ASN A 417 5.12 -25.32 -26.21
C ASN A 417 3.96 -25.02 -25.25
N ILE A 418 3.51 -23.76 -25.22
CA ILE A 418 2.33 -23.37 -24.45
C ILE A 418 1.08 -23.81 -25.23
N ASN A 419 0.43 -24.87 -24.75
CA ASN A 419 -0.73 -25.45 -25.43
C ASN A 419 -2.08 -24.87 -24.98
N ASP A 420 -2.15 -24.36 -23.74
CA ASP A 420 -3.33 -23.64 -23.25
C ASP A 420 -3.11 -22.13 -23.44
N PRO A 421 -3.84 -21.48 -24.37
CA PRO A 421 -3.68 -20.05 -24.63
C PRO A 421 -4.46 -19.15 -23.65
N LYS A 422 -5.29 -19.72 -22.77
CA LYS A 422 -6.17 -18.96 -21.86
C LYS A 422 -5.56 -18.82 -20.46
N THR A 423 -4.96 -19.89 -19.98
CA THR A 423 -4.46 -19.95 -18.60
C THR A 423 -3.17 -19.15 -18.44
N SER A 424 -3.09 -18.35 -17.39
CA SER A 424 -1.92 -17.51 -17.12
C SER A 424 -0.72 -18.38 -16.78
N VAL A 425 0.46 -17.93 -17.19
CA VAL A 425 1.74 -18.56 -16.84
C VAL A 425 2.42 -17.72 -15.79
N LEU A 426 2.71 -18.32 -14.64
CA LEU A 426 3.55 -17.71 -13.63
C LEU A 426 5.02 -17.82 -14.03
N VAL A 427 5.76 -16.74 -13.79
CA VAL A 427 7.21 -16.64 -13.95
C VAL A 427 7.82 -16.31 -12.61
N LEU A 428 8.62 -17.24 -12.09
CA LEU A 428 9.30 -17.17 -10.81
C LEU A 428 10.80 -17.14 -11.10
N VAL A 429 11.50 -16.10 -10.68
CA VAL A 429 12.97 -16.02 -10.76
C VAL A 429 13.52 -16.11 -9.36
N TYR A 430 14.45 -17.03 -9.15
CA TYR A 430 15.05 -17.37 -7.88
C TYR A 430 16.51 -16.91 -7.84
N ASP A 431 16.96 -16.44 -6.68
CA ASP A 431 18.38 -16.29 -6.37
C ASP A 431 19.03 -17.67 -6.16
N GLU A 432 20.34 -17.80 -6.36
CA GLU A 432 21.06 -19.06 -6.13
C GLU A 432 20.94 -19.60 -4.69
N LYS A 433 20.58 -18.75 -3.72
CA LYS A 433 20.38 -19.13 -2.32
C LYS A 433 18.93 -19.46 -1.98
N ASP A 434 18.00 -19.25 -2.91
CA ASP A 434 16.59 -19.55 -2.65
C ASP A 434 16.31 -21.06 -2.67
N ASP A 435 15.22 -21.45 -2.01
CA ASP A 435 14.62 -22.78 -2.14
C ASP A 435 13.60 -22.77 -3.28
N LEU A 436 13.80 -23.60 -4.31
CA LEU A 436 12.90 -23.72 -5.47
C LEU A 436 11.49 -24.18 -5.13
N THR A 437 11.25 -24.69 -3.92
CA THR A 437 9.93 -25.09 -3.43
C THR A 437 9.16 -23.96 -2.75
N GLN A 438 9.81 -22.82 -2.49
CA GLN A 438 9.24 -21.66 -1.82
C GLN A 438 9.00 -20.51 -2.81
N TYR A 439 8.46 -19.39 -2.31
CA TYR A 439 8.36 -18.17 -3.12
C TYR A 439 9.75 -17.60 -3.44
N PRO A 440 9.98 -17.17 -4.69
CA PRO A 440 11.23 -16.57 -5.11
C PRO A 440 11.50 -15.24 -4.40
N SER A 441 12.76 -14.95 -4.10
CA SER A 441 13.16 -13.64 -3.59
C SER A 441 13.31 -12.58 -4.70
N VAL A 442 13.61 -13.01 -5.94
CA VAL A 442 14.02 -12.11 -7.04
C VAL A 442 12.83 -11.59 -7.85
N TYR A 443 11.92 -12.44 -8.32
CA TYR A 443 10.80 -12.01 -9.15
C TYR A 443 9.65 -13.01 -9.15
N LEU A 444 8.40 -12.52 -9.10
CA LEU A 444 7.20 -13.33 -9.34
C LEU A 444 6.16 -12.48 -10.06
N ASN A 445 5.67 -12.96 -11.21
CA ASN A 445 4.55 -12.33 -11.91
C ASN A 445 3.83 -13.34 -12.82
N ALA A 446 2.56 -13.07 -13.11
CA ALA A 446 1.75 -13.87 -14.04
C ALA A 446 1.59 -13.12 -15.38
N TYR A 447 1.63 -13.86 -16.48
CA TYR A 447 1.46 -13.31 -17.82
C TYR A 447 0.54 -14.16 -18.68
N SER A 448 -0.05 -13.53 -19.70
CA SER A 448 -0.75 -14.29 -20.73
C SER A 448 0.23 -15.14 -21.56
N PRO A 449 -0.18 -16.34 -21.99
CA PRO A 449 0.59 -17.21 -22.88
C PRO A 449 1.18 -16.48 -24.10
N GLN A 450 0.38 -15.62 -24.76
CA GLN A 450 0.85 -14.91 -25.96
C GLN A 450 2.01 -13.98 -25.65
N LYS A 451 1.95 -13.27 -24.52
CA LYS A 451 3.02 -12.34 -24.11
C LYS A 451 4.29 -13.10 -23.74
N LEU A 452 4.16 -14.24 -23.06
CA LEU A 452 5.29 -15.08 -22.68
C LEU A 452 5.96 -15.75 -23.90
N ALA A 453 5.18 -16.15 -24.89
CA ALA A 453 5.67 -16.70 -26.15
C ALA A 453 6.45 -15.67 -26.97
N GLN A 454 6.10 -14.38 -26.86
CA GLN A 454 6.85 -13.27 -27.49
C GLN A 454 8.13 -12.90 -26.74
N GLY A 455 8.25 -13.32 -25.48
CA GLY A 455 9.34 -12.98 -24.58
C GLY A 455 8.97 -11.82 -23.66
N VAL A 456 9.12 -12.05 -22.36
CA VAL A 456 8.92 -11.03 -21.33
C VAL A 456 10.26 -10.64 -20.73
N THR A 457 10.54 -9.33 -20.72
CA THR A 457 11.81 -8.81 -20.21
C THR A 457 11.68 -8.26 -18.81
N ILE A 458 12.49 -8.78 -17.90
CA ILE A 458 12.84 -8.14 -16.63
C ILE A 458 13.96 -7.15 -16.96
N ALA A 459 13.61 -5.87 -17.11
CA ALA A 459 14.50 -4.85 -17.65
C ALA A 459 15.73 -4.59 -16.77
N VAL A 460 15.60 -4.77 -15.45
CA VAL A 460 16.67 -4.55 -14.48
C VAL A 460 16.75 -5.77 -13.57
N LEU A 461 17.77 -6.58 -13.80
CA LEU A 461 18.14 -7.70 -12.95
C LEU A 461 19.62 -7.54 -12.59
N PRO A 462 20.00 -7.48 -11.30
CA PRO A 462 21.40 -7.45 -10.89
C PRO A 462 22.20 -8.60 -11.51
N LEU A 463 23.49 -8.39 -11.80
CA LEU A 463 24.35 -9.49 -12.23
C LEU A 463 24.49 -10.51 -11.09
N GLY A 464 24.41 -11.79 -11.42
CA GLY A 464 24.35 -12.84 -10.40
C GLY A 464 23.98 -14.17 -11.00
N ASN A 465 23.75 -15.16 -10.14
CA ASN A 465 23.27 -16.47 -10.56
C ASN A 465 21.80 -16.62 -10.22
N TYR A 466 21.01 -17.09 -11.17
CA TYR A 466 19.56 -17.19 -11.04
C TYR A 466 19.05 -18.52 -11.57
N ALA A 467 17.89 -18.94 -11.08
CA ALA A 467 17.08 -19.96 -11.71
C ALA A 467 15.71 -19.38 -12.05
N VAL A 468 15.09 -19.84 -13.14
CA VAL A 468 13.71 -19.48 -13.50
C VAL A 468 12.86 -20.74 -13.43
N LEU A 469 11.73 -20.67 -12.75
CA LEU A 469 10.63 -21.62 -12.85
C LEU A 469 9.46 -20.93 -13.52
N VAL A 470 8.85 -21.60 -14.48
CA VAL A 470 7.60 -21.18 -15.09
C VAL A 470 6.57 -22.29 -14.93
N PHE A 471 5.32 -21.96 -14.66
CA PHE A 471 4.24 -22.95 -14.68
C PHE A 471 2.89 -22.34 -15.06
N GLN A 472 2.01 -23.19 -15.62
CA GLN A 472 0.63 -22.83 -15.93
C GLN A 472 -0.24 -23.05 -14.70
N ASP A 473 -0.80 -21.96 -14.19
CA ASP A 473 -1.64 -21.97 -13.00
C ASP A 473 -3.09 -22.19 -13.40
N ASN A 474 -3.46 -23.46 -13.51
CA ASN A 474 -4.75 -23.93 -14.03
C ASN A 474 -5.90 -23.70 -13.05
N ASP A 475 -5.61 -23.68 -11.75
CA ASP A 475 -6.60 -23.49 -10.68
C ASP A 475 -6.58 -22.08 -10.05
N GLY A 476 -5.63 -21.24 -10.47
CA GLY A 476 -5.51 -19.84 -10.04
C GLY A 476 -4.97 -19.70 -8.62
N ASP A 477 -4.27 -20.73 -8.13
CA ASP A 477 -3.73 -20.78 -6.79
C ASP A 477 -2.27 -20.32 -6.70
N TYR A 478 -1.66 -19.86 -7.80
CA TYR A 478 -0.29 -19.33 -7.85
C TYR A 478 0.78 -20.26 -7.23
N ASN A 479 0.47 -21.53 -7.03
CA ASN A 479 1.40 -22.56 -6.61
C ASN A 479 1.43 -23.64 -7.67
N LEU A 480 2.57 -24.33 -7.76
CA LEU A 480 2.64 -25.48 -8.65
C LEU A 480 1.84 -26.63 -8.01
N THR A 481 0.70 -26.98 -8.59
CA THR A 481 -0.16 -28.04 -8.05
C THR A 481 0.54 -29.39 -8.14
N ILE A 482 0.75 -30.03 -6.98
CA ILE A 482 1.37 -31.35 -6.86
C ILE A 482 0.29 -32.42 -6.70
N GLY A 483 0.36 -33.47 -7.53
CA GLY A 483 -0.55 -34.61 -7.47
C GLY A 483 -0.20 -35.59 -6.37
N ASN A 484 -1.11 -36.55 -6.14
CA ASN A 484 -0.97 -37.57 -5.08
C ASN A 484 0.28 -38.45 -5.22
N ASN A 485 0.92 -38.46 -6.40
CA ASN A 485 2.19 -39.15 -6.66
C ASN A 485 3.43 -38.28 -6.37
N GLY A 486 3.27 -37.07 -5.84
CA GLY A 486 4.35 -36.14 -5.57
C GLY A 486 4.90 -35.40 -6.80
N MET A 487 4.27 -35.57 -7.98
CA MET A 487 4.66 -34.86 -9.21
C MET A 487 3.71 -33.71 -9.52
N PRO A 488 4.20 -32.61 -10.11
CA PRO A 488 3.32 -31.55 -10.59
C PRO A 488 2.29 -32.05 -11.61
N ILE A 489 1.04 -31.64 -11.44
CA ILE A 489 -0.05 -31.90 -12.39
C ILE A 489 -0.10 -30.81 -13.46
N GLU A 490 0.29 -29.61 -13.07
CA GLU A 490 0.37 -28.45 -13.96
C GLU A 490 1.60 -28.50 -14.83
N ARG A 491 1.51 -27.86 -16.00
CA ARG A 491 2.66 -27.71 -16.89
C ARG A 491 3.66 -26.77 -16.26
N PHE A 492 4.92 -27.17 -16.21
CA PHE A 492 6.01 -26.38 -15.66
C PHE A 492 7.31 -26.61 -16.42
N GLY A 493 8.26 -25.71 -16.23
CA GLY A 493 9.60 -25.81 -16.78
C GLY A 493 10.58 -24.95 -16.01
N TYR A 494 11.87 -25.30 -16.11
CA TYR A 494 12.96 -24.54 -15.49
C TYR A 494 13.93 -23.97 -16.53
N SER A 495 14.65 -22.91 -16.17
CA SER A 495 15.84 -22.49 -16.91
C SER A 495 16.85 -23.63 -17.05
N ASN A 496 17.64 -23.60 -18.12
CA ASN A 496 18.49 -24.70 -18.60
C ASN A 496 17.75 -25.98 -19.06
N ASN A 497 16.41 -26.04 -18.96
CA ASN A 497 15.59 -27.17 -19.40
C ASN A 497 16.09 -28.55 -18.90
N PRO A 498 16.31 -28.74 -17.58
CA PRO A 498 16.74 -30.01 -17.04
C PRO A 498 15.66 -31.09 -17.23
N PRO A 499 16.04 -32.38 -17.22
CA PRO A 499 15.06 -33.48 -17.23
C PRO A 499 14.13 -33.39 -16.01
N LEU A 500 12.82 -33.39 -16.24
CA LEU A 500 11.79 -33.21 -15.20
C LEU A 500 11.36 -34.53 -14.52
N HIS A 501 12.12 -35.62 -14.71
CA HIS A 501 11.80 -36.93 -14.15
C HIS A 501 12.14 -37.06 -12.66
N THR A 502 12.89 -36.11 -12.13
CA THR A 502 13.31 -36.03 -10.72
C THR A 502 13.13 -34.59 -10.22
N PRO A 503 12.99 -34.38 -8.90
CA PRO A 503 13.02 -33.04 -8.33
C PRO A 503 14.25 -32.25 -8.82
N VAL A 504 14.00 -31.08 -9.41
CA VAL A 504 15.06 -30.25 -10.00
C VAL A 504 15.80 -29.52 -8.87
N SER A 505 17.12 -29.65 -8.84
CA SER A 505 17.96 -28.91 -7.90
C SER A 505 18.31 -27.52 -8.43
N MET A 506 18.68 -26.61 -7.52
CA MET A 506 19.15 -25.28 -7.90
C MET A 506 20.31 -25.35 -8.90
N GLU A 507 21.29 -26.24 -8.70
CA GLU A 507 22.43 -26.37 -9.62
C GLU A 507 22.04 -26.77 -11.05
N GLN A 508 20.95 -27.52 -11.23
CA GLN A 508 20.46 -27.90 -12.55
C GLN A 508 19.79 -26.73 -13.27
N ALA A 509 19.03 -25.92 -12.54
CA ALA A 509 18.29 -24.79 -13.10
C ALA A 509 19.11 -23.49 -13.20
N LYS A 510 20.18 -23.35 -12.41
CA LYS A 510 20.93 -22.11 -12.25
C LYS A 510 21.73 -21.71 -13.51
N PHE A 511 21.69 -20.43 -13.86
CA PHE A 511 22.52 -19.82 -14.91
C PHE A 511 23.14 -18.51 -14.42
N ALA A 512 24.27 -18.12 -15.01
CA ALA A 512 24.94 -16.86 -14.70
C ALA A 512 24.40 -15.72 -15.57
N HIS A 513 23.87 -14.67 -14.94
CA HIS A 513 23.49 -13.40 -15.55
C HIS A 513 24.64 -12.41 -15.50
N LYS A 514 25.34 -12.26 -16.63
CA LYS A 514 26.50 -11.37 -16.77
C LYS A 514 26.26 -10.17 -17.71
N GLY A 515 25.06 -10.07 -18.27
CA GLY A 515 24.71 -9.07 -19.29
C GLY A 515 23.33 -9.34 -19.89
N PRO A 516 22.93 -8.61 -20.95
CA PRO A 516 21.65 -8.83 -21.61
C PRO A 516 21.54 -10.27 -22.11
N GLN A 517 20.55 -11.01 -21.63
CA GLN A 517 20.38 -12.42 -22.00
C GLN A 517 18.91 -12.81 -22.17
N THR A 518 18.69 -13.87 -22.95
CA THR A 518 17.37 -14.47 -23.14
C THR A 518 17.39 -15.92 -22.68
N GLN A 519 16.51 -16.27 -21.74
CA GLN A 519 16.28 -17.63 -21.29
C GLN A 519 15.03 -18.18 -21.96
N THR A 520 15.19 -19.27 -22.72
CA THR A 520 14.08 -19.97 -23.36
C THR A 520 13.78 -21.25 -22.58
N ILE A 521 12.57 -21.36 -22.05
CA ILE A 521 12.12 -22.48 -21.24
C ILE A 521 11.06 -23.25 -22.02
N ASN A 522 11.16 -24.57 -21.99
CA ASN A 522 10.24 -25.47 -22.66
C ASN A 522 9.32 -26.09 -21.61
N PHE A 523 8.02 -26.04 -21.87
CA PHE A 523 7.05 -26.89 -21.18
C PHE A 523 7.06 -28.33 -21.68
#